data_AF-A0A9P6BX10-F1
#
_entry.id   AF-A0A9P6BX10-F1
#
_cell.length_a   1.000
_cell.length_b   1.000
_cell.length_c   1.000
_cell.angle_alpha   90.00
_cell.angle_beta   90.00
_cell.angle_gamma   90.00
#
_symmetry.space_group_name_H-M   'P 1'
#
loop_
_entity.id
_entity.type
_entity.pdbx_description
1 polymer ?
#
loop_
_entity_poly.entity_id
_entity_poly.type
_entity_poly.pdbx_seq_one_letter_code
_entity_poly.pdbx_strand_id
1 'polypeptide(L)'
;TFIDALNGGRDGINILSEIQGKYAQDSFFRDIMENPKEFKNFSVRNELIYLKENDAECLCVPKVLVNGRNIHEVLIHEAHSLLAHLGPHKTLGKLSCWWKDMAKDVMAFCESC
;
A
#
# COMPACT_ATOMS: atom_id res chain seq x y z
N THR A 1 6.46 -12.99 -7.23
CA THR A 1 5.61 -12.90 -6.02
C THR A 1 5.11 -11.46 -5.88
N PHE A 2 4.11 -11.17 -5.03
CA PHE A 2 3.67 -9.77 -4.82
C PHE A 2 4.80 -8.90 -4.24
N ILE A 3 5.69 -9.50 -3.44
CA ILE A 3 6.93 -8.88 -2.96
C ILE A 3 7.84 -8.47 -4.12
N ASP A 4 7.91 -9.26 -5.20
CA ASP A 4 8.67 -8.87 -6.40
C ASP A 4 8.02 -7.68 -7.14
N ALA A 5 6.68 -7.56 -7.08
CA ALA A 5 5.97 -6.40 -7.63
C ALA A 5 6.24 -5.12 -6.82
N LEU A 6 6.37 -5.23 -5.49
CA LEU A 6 6.79 -4.11 -4.63
C LEU A 6 8.22 -3.65 -4.91
N ASN A 7 9.08 -4.55 -5.39
CA ASN A 7 10.49 -4.27 -5.70
C ASN A 7 10.75 -3.98 -7.20
N GLY A 8 9.71 -3.68 -7.99
CA GLY A 8 9.87 -3.38 -9.42
C GLY A 8 9.66 -4.57 -10.34
N GLY A 9 8.49 -5.23 -10.24
CA GLY A 9 8.08 -6.37 -11.07
C GLY A 9 7.95 -6.04 -12.57
N ARG A 10 6.94 -6.61 -13.26
CA ARG A 10 6.81 -6.50 -14.74
C ARG A 10 6.77 -5.07 -15.29
N ASP A 11 6.36 -4.09 -14.49
CA ASP A 11 6.30 -2.66 -14.83
C ASP A 11 7.56 -1.86 -14.41
N GLY A 12 8.52 -2.48 -13.70
CA GLY A 12 9.76 -1.83 -13.25
C GLY A 12 9.60 -0.78 -12.14
N ILE A 13 8.42 -0.65 -11.53
CA ILE A 13 8.15 0.33 -10.47
C ILE A 13 8.57 -0.23 -9.11
N ASN A 14 9.68 0.28 -8.57
CA ASN A 14 10.07 0.00 -7.20
C ASN A 14 9.21 0.86 -6.23
N ILE A 15 8.18 0.24 -5.67
CA ILE A 15 7.19 0.89 -4.82
C ILE A 15 7.86 1.52 -3.59
N LEU A 16 8.89 0.87 -3.04
CA LEU A 16 9.63 1.41 -1.90
C LEU A 16 10.25 2.77 -2.23
N SER A 17 11.01 2.85 -3.32
CA SER A 17 11.61 4.12 -3.75
C SER A 17 10.58 5.17 -4.14
N GLU A 18 9.39 4.74 -4.59
CA GLU A 18 8.35 5.66 -5.00
C GLU A 18 7.56 6.26 -3.86
N ILE A 19 7.50 5.62 -2.69
CA ILE A 19 6.76 6.13 -1.54
C ILE A 19 7.66 6.72 -0.45
N GLN A 20 8.94 6.34 -0.44
CA GLN A 20 9.92 6.87 0.51
C GLN A 20 9.97 8.40 0.42
N GLY A 21 9.83 9.07 1.56
CA GLY A 21 9.80 10.54 1.63
C GLY A 21 8.52 11.20 1.08
N LYS A 22 7.54 10.44 0.56
CA LYS A 22 6.28 10.99 0.01
C LYS A 22 5.07 10.88 0.95
N TYR A 23 5.23 10.33 2.15
CA TYR A 23 4.15 10.17 3.14
C TYR A 23 3.47 11.50 3.52
N ALA A 24 4.17 12.64 3.44
CA ALA A 24 3.59 13.95 3.73
C ALA A 24 2.49 14.39 2.73
N GLN A 25 2.38 13.74 1.57
CA GLN A 25 1.32 13.99 0.58
C GLN A 25 -0.02 13.38 0.97
N ASP A 26 -0.01 12.41 1.89
CA ASP A 26 -1.21 11.80 2.45
C ASP A 26 -1.43 12.37 3.86
N SER A 27 -2.56 13.01 4.11
CA SER A 27 -2.81 13.71 5.38
C SER A 27 -2.72 12.78 6.59
N PHE A 28 -3.18 11.53 6.46
CA PHE A 28 -3.13 10.58 7.57
C PHE A 28 -1.70 10.17 7.90
N PHE A 29 -0.90 9.89 6.87
CA PHE A 29 0.49 9.52 7.08
C PHE A 29 1.40 10.71 7.42
N ARG A 30 1.05 11.92 6.98
CA ARG A 30 1.72 13.15 7.43
C ARG A 30 1.63 13.29 8.95
N ASP A 31 0.44 13.11 9.52
CA ASP A 31 0.25 13.20 10.97
C ASP A 31 1.11 12.16 11.73
N ILE A 32 1.25 10.94 11.16
CA ILE A 32 2.13 9.89 11.71
C ILE A 32 3.61 10.28 11.60
N MET A 33 4.04 10.89 10.49
CA MET A 33 5.42 11.34 10.31
C MET A 33 5.78 12.47 11.29
N GLU A 34 4.85 13.39 11.52
CA GLU A 34 5.05 14.53 12.43
C GLU A 34 5.02 14.11 13.91
N ASN A 35 4.13 13.18 14.27
CA ASN A 35 3.89 12.80 15.67
C ASN A 35 3.93 11.28 15.90
N PRO A 36 4.99 10.55 15.52
CA PRO A 36 4.99 9.07 15.49
C PRO A 36 4.71 8.41 16.84
N LYS A 37 5.02 9.09 17.96
CA LYS A 37 4.76 8.57 19.32
C LYS A 37 3.28 8.50 19.68
N GLU A 38 2.42 9.27 19.01
CA GLU A 38 0.97 9.26 19.22
C GLU A 38 0.30 8.07 18.53
N PHE A 39 0.99 7.47 17.55
CA PHE A 39 0.50 6.38 16.71
C PHE A 39 1.20 5.06 17.07
N LYS A 40 0.86 4.49 18.24
CA LYS A 40 1.59 3.36 18.86
C LYS A 40 1.67 2.08 18.03
N ASN A 41 0.70 1.84 17.16
CA ASN A 41 0.66 0.71 16.23
C ASN A 41 1.50 0.94 14.98
N PHE A 42 2.04 2.15 14.77
CA PHE A 42 2.90 2.48 13.65
C PHE A 42 4.35 2.61 14.09
N SER A 43 5.26 2.38 13.16
CA SER A 43 6.66 2.73 13.33
C SER A 43 7.24 3.34 12.07
N VAL A 44 8.12 4.31 12.24
CA VAL A 44 8.77 5.03 11.15
C VAL A 44 10.24 4.62 11.13
N ARG A 45 10.72 4.12 9.98
CA ARG A 45 12.13 3.73 9.78
C ARG A 45 12.53 4.02 8.35
N ASN A 46 13.67 4.68 8.16
CA ASN A 46 14.18 5.04 6.83
C ASN A 46 13.14 5.75 5.96
N GLU A 47 12.37 6.68 6.56
CA GLU A 47 11.28 7.42 5.88
C GLU A 47 10.16 6.54 5.32
N LEU A 48 10.04 5.30 5.80
CA LEU A 48 8.95 4.38 5.56
C LEU A 48 8.13 4.20 6.84
N ILE A 49 6.81 4.06 6.66
CA ILE A 49 5.88 3.78 7.75
C ILE A 49 5.47 2.32 7.68
N TYR A 50 5.44 1.68 8.83
CA TYR A 50 5.04 0.29 9.00
C TYR A 50 3.92 0.20 10.03
N LEU A 51 2.90 -0.60 9.76
CA LEU A 51 1.84 -0.96 10.70
C LEU A 51 2.20 -2.28 11.38
N LYS A 52 2.06 -2.32 12.70
CA LYS A 52 2.18 -3.52 13.54
C LYS A 52 0.81 -4.11 13.80
N GLU A 53 0.59 -5.35 13.39
CA GLU A 53 -0.67 -6.07 13.57
C GLU A 53 -0.38 -7.55 13.87
N ASN A 54 -0.89 -8.07 14.99
CA ASN A 54 -0.85 -9.49 15.38
C ASN A 54 0.51 -10.19 15.11
N ASP A 55 1.59 -9.65 15.69
CA ASP A 55 2.99 -10.11 15.55
C ASP A 55 3.60 -9.98 14.15
N ALA A 56 2.84 -9.48 13.17
CA ALA A 56 3.31 -9.13 11.85
C ALA A 56 3.51 -7.62 11.71
N GLU A 57 4.31 -7.26 10.72
CA GLU A 57 4.50 -5.88 10.32
C GLU A 57 4.34 -5.76 8.81
N CYS A 58 3.56 -4.78 8.38
CA CYS A 58 3.30 -4.53 6.97
C CYS A 58 3.67 -3.09 6.60
N LEU A 59 4.14 -2.91 5.37
CA LEU A 59 4.47 -1.59 4.83
C LEU A 59 3.20 -0.79 4.60
N CYS A 60 3.16 0.43 5.13
CA CYS A 60 2.09 1.38 4.84
C CYS A 60 2.33 2.05 3.49
N VAL A 61 1.29 2.16 2.66
CA VAL A 61 1.37 2.80 1.34
C VAL A 61 0.56 4.11 1.35
N PRO A 62 1.18 5.28 1.19
CA PRO A 62 0.46 6.55 1.15
C PRO A 62 -0.31 6.71 -0.16
N LYS A 63 -1.36 7.52 -0.14
CA LYS A 63 -2.08 7.90 -1.36
C LYS A 63 -1.24 8.89 -2.17
N VAL A 64 -0.46 8.38 -3.13
CA VAL A 64 0.41 9.18 -4.00
C VAL A 64 0.24 8.80 -5.47
N LEU A 65 0.60 9.71 -6.36
CA LEU A 65 0.68 9.45 -7.79
C LEU A 65 2.10 9.05 -8.20
N VAL A 66 2.22 7.94 -8.92
CA VAL A 66 3.45 7.48 -9.56
C VAL A 66 3.20 7.36 -11.05
N ASN A 67 3.96 8.11 -11.85
CA ASN A 67 3.75 8.20 -13.30
C ASN A 67 2.29 8.51 -13.69
N GLY A 68 1.64 9.39 -12.91
CA GLY A 68 0.25 9.79 -13.12
C GLY A 68 -0.81 8.79 -12.66
N ARG A 69 -0.43 7.63 -12.11
CA ARG A 69 -1.35 6.60 -11.59
C ARG A 69 -1.37 6.60 -10.06
N ASN A 70 -2.52 6.36 -9.46
CA ASN A 70 -2.62 6.12 -8.02
C ASN A 70 -1.92 4.81 -7.66
N ILE A 71 -0.96 4.86 -6.73
CA ILE A 71 -0.20 3.69 -6.29
C ILE A 71 -1.11 2.58 -5.71
N HIS A 72 -2.21 2.95 -5.04
CA HIS A 72 -3.17 1.98 -4.50
C HIS A 72 -3.80 1.17 -5.64
N GLU A 73 -4.28 1.84 -6.69
CA GLU A 73 -4.87 1.17 -7.87
C GLU A 73 -3.87 0.25 -8.57
N VAL A 74 -2.61 0.69 -8.71
CA VAL A 74 -1.54 -0.14 -9.29
C VAL A 74 -1.38 -1.44 -8.49
N LEU A 75 -1.30 -1.35 -7.15
CA LEU A 75 -1.14 -2.51 -6.28
C LEU A 75 -2.37 -3.44 -6.31
N ILE A 76 -3.58 -2.87 -6.33
CA ILE A 76 -4.82 -3.64 -6.41
C ILE A 76 -4.89 -4.38 -7.76
N HIS A 77 -4.62 -3.69 -8.87
CA HIS A 77 -4.60 -4.29 -10.21
C HIS A 77 -3.63 -5.46 -10.30
N GLU A 78 -2.40 -5.29 -9.79
CA GLU A 78 -1.40 -6.37 -9.78
C GLU A 78 -1.88 -7.58 -8.96
N ALA A 79 -2.39 -7.34 -7.74
CA ALA A 79 -2.91 -8.40 -6.88
C ALA A 79 -4.11 -9.12 -7.54
N HIS A 80 -5.01 -8.37 -8.15
CA HIS A 80 -6.23 -8.88 -8.77
C HIS A 80 -5.93 -9.70 -10.04
N SER A 81 -5.03 -9.21 -10.90
CA SER A 81 -4.59 -9.88 -12.12
C SER A 81 -3.90 -11.22 -11.83
N LEU A 82 -3.10 -11.29 -10.75
CA LEU A 82 -2.45 -12.54 -10.33
C LEU A 82 -3.43 -13.62 -9.88
N LEU A 83 -4.65 -13.24 -9.50
CA LEU A 83 -5.67 -14.16 -9.01
C LEU A 83 -6.68 -14.55 -10.08
N ALA A 84 -6.53 -14.12 -11.34
CA ALA A 84 -7.54 -14.29 -12.38
C ALA A 84 -8.93 -13.79 -11.94
N HIS A 85 -8.97 -12.59 -11.32
CA HIS A 85 -10.20 -11.87 -11.00
C HIS A 85 -11.12 -12.53 -9.95
N LEU A 86 -10.58 -13.27 -8.97
CA LEU A 86 -11.34 -13.97 -7.92
C LEU A 86 -11.98 -13.07 -6.83
N GLY A 87 -12.26 -11.80 -7.14
CA GLY A 87 -13.04 -10.88 -6.31
C GLY A 87 -12.31 -10.21 -5.13
N PRO A 88 -13.01 -9.35 -4.37
CA PRO A 88 -12.39 -8.45 -3.38
C PRO A 88 -11.68 -9.16 -2.24
N HIS A 89 -12.31 -10.18 -1.65
CA HIS A 89 -11.74 -10.89 -0.49
C HIS A 89 -10.43 -11.60 -0.82
N LYS A 90 -10.34 -12.23 -2.00
CA LYS A 90 -9.11 -12.88 -2.46
C LYS A 90 -8.04 -11.85 -2.80
N THR A 91 -8.43 -10.72 -3.39
CA THR A 91 -7.53 -9.60 -3.72
C THR A 91 -6.93 -8.98 -2.45
N LEU A 92 -7.74 -8.70 -1.43
CA LEU A 92 -7.28 -8.22 -0.12
C LEU A 92 -6.25 -9.16 0.50
N GLY A 93 -6.54 -10.47 0.55
CA GLY A 93 -5.63 -11.46 1.11
C GLY A 93 -4.32 -11.64 0.33
N LYS A 94 -4.19 -11.07 -0.86
CA LYS A 94 -2.97 -11.11 -1.68
C LYS A 94 -2.04 -9.91 -1.44
N LEU A 95 -2.59 -8.80 -0.94
CA LEU A 95 -1.84 -7.59 -0.60
C LEU A 95 -1.08 -7.83 0.71
N SER A 96 0.23 -7.65 0.71
CA SER A 96 1.09 -7.74 1.91
C SER A 96 1.47 -6.38 2.49
N CYS A 97 0.72 -5.34 2.13
CA CYS A 97 0.90 -3.96 2.55
C CYS A 97 -0.39 -3.46 3.22
N TRP A 98 -0.43 -2.19 3.61
CA TRP A 98 -1.61 -1.61 4.26
C TRP A 98 -1.81 -0.13 3.92
N TRP A 99 -3.06 0.31 3.86
CA TRP A 99 -3.43 1.73 3.93
C TRP A 99 -4.83 1.87 4.53
N LYS A 100 -5.16 3.07 5.02
CA LYS A 100 -6.34 3.34 5.86
C LYS A 100 -7.67 2.87 5.24
N ASP A 101 -7.85 3.09 3.94
CA ASP A 101 -9.09 2.78 3.21
C ASP A 101 -8.97 1.54 2.30
N MET A 102 -7.99 0.66 2.54
CA MET A 102 -7.65 -0.49 1.69
C MET A 102 -8.84 -1.38 1.33
N ALA A 103 -9.65 -1.77 2.31
CA ALA A 103 -10.81 -2.63 2.04
C ALA A 103 -11.81 -1.96 1.10
N LYS A 104 -12.06 -0.66 1.30
CA LYS A 104 -12.96 0.14 0.48
C LYS A 104 -12.44 0.28 -0.95
N ASP A 105 -11.15 0.60 -1.10
CA ASP A 105 -10.53 0.78 -2.42
C ASP A 105 -10.51 -0.54 -3.21
N VAL A 106 -10.20 -1.66 -2.56
CA VAL A 106 -10.24 -2.98 -3.21
C VAL A 106 -11.65 -3.36 -3.65
N MET A 107 -12.67 -3.10 -2.82
CA MET A 107 -14.07 -3.34 -3.20
C MET A 107 -14.45 -2.50 -4.42
N ALA A 108 -14.21 -1.19 -4.38
CA ALA A 108 -14.53 -0.29 -5.48
C ALA A 108 -13.82 -0.68 -6.79
N PHE A 109 -12.55 -1.08 -6.72
CA PHE A 109 -11.81 -1.56 -7.88
C PHE A 109 -12.44 -2.84 -8.45
N CYS A 110 -12.71 -3.86 -7.62
CA CYS A 110 -13.26 -5.12 -8.08
C CYS A 110 -14.69 -4.99 -8.63
N GLU A 111 -15.49 -4.04 -8.13
CA GLU A 111 -16.84 -3.73 -8.64
C GLU A 111 -16.83 -3.03 -10.00
N SER A 112 -15.72 -2.38 -10.36
CA SER A 112 -15.53 -1.66 -11.63
C SER A 112 -14.66 -2.42 -12.65
N CYS A 113 -14.22 -3.63 -12.30
CA CYS A 113 -13.39 -4.50 -13.13
C CYS A 113 -14.18 -5.25 -14.20
#